data_AF-A0A1I3B0N6-F1
#
_entry.id   AF-A0A1I3B0N6-F1
#
_cell.length_a   1.000
_cell.length_b   1.000
_cell.length_c   1.000
_cell.angle_alpha   90.00
_cell.angle_beta   90.00
_cell.angle_gamma   90.00
#
_symmetry.space_group_name_H-M   'P 1'
#
loop_
_entity.id
_entity.type
_entity.pdbx_description
1 polymer ?
#
loop_
_entity_poly.entity_id
_entity_poly.type
_entity_poly.pdbx_seq_one_letter_code
_entity_poly.pdbx_strand_id
1 'polypeptide(L)'
;MNHNEPDDPSEVTSPRKARRRFIASKRGTVKDSTTRAYKYPTKSFVQFCEDRGVETTGEIGGHVIGSWKRERQREVAPVTLQNNVKHLLVFVRWCESMELIDYGTADRVKVPDISKKQQVSDETVRVGQAENVLHYLDTYEYASREHALFKLM
;
A
#
# COMPACT_ATOMS: atom_id res chain seq x y z
N MET A 1 -38.27 11.29 -13.86
CA MET A 1 -37.11 11.77 -13.08
C MET A 1 -36.27 10.54 -12.77
N ASN A 2 -35.32 10.19 -13.64
CA ASN A 2 -34.32 9.18 -13.32
C ASN A 2 -33.05 9.93 -12.97
N HIS A 3 -32.87 10.17 -11.68
CA HIS A 3 -31.62 10.70 -11.13
C HIS A 3 -30.63 9.53 -11.08
N ASN A 4 -29.98 9.26 -12.21
CA ASN A 4 -28.84 8.34 -12.26
C ASN A 4 -27.62 9.14 -11.79
N GLU A 5 -27.60 9.47 -10.48
CA GLU A 5 -26.39 9.92 -9.83
C GLU A 5 -25.38 8.78 -9.95
N PRO A 6 -24.13 9.03 -10.39
CA PRO A 6 -23.13 7.98 -10.42
C PRO A 6 -22.96 7.46 -8.99
N ASP A 7 -23.20 6.15 -8.80
CA ASP A 7 -22.98 5.51 -7.50
C ASP A 7 -21.58 5.89 -6.97
N ASP A 8 -21.52 6.28 -5.70
CA ASP A 8 -20.26 6.60 -5.03
C ASP A 8 -19.25 5.48 -5.30
N PRO A 9 -18.10 5.78 -5.91
CA PRO A 9 -17.18 4.75 -6.35
C PRO A 9 -16.63 3.92 -5.18
N SER A 10 -16.64 4.44 -3.95
CA SER A 10 -16.26 3.72 -2.73
C SER A 10 -17.26 2.62 -2.34
N GLU A 11 -18.55 2.81 -2.65
CA GLU A 11 -19.66 1.88 -2.34
C GLU A 11 -19.80 0.74 -3.36
N VAL A 12 -19.23 0.89 -4.56
CA VAL A 12 -19.39 -0.11 -5.65
C VAL A 12 -18.08 -0.75 -6.11
N THR A 13 -16.94 -0.29 -5.60
CA THR A 13 -15.64 -0.82 -5.99
C THR A 13 -15.13 -1.82 -4.98
N SER A 14 -14.96 -3.08 -5.39
CA SER A 14 -14.34 -4.07 -4.51
C SER A 14 -12.84 -3.86 -4.32
N PRO A 15 -12.25 -4.31 -3.19
CA PRO A 15 -10.81 -4.23 -2.94
C PRO A 15 -9.98 -4.84 -4.08
N ARG A 16 -10.44 -5.96 -4.65
CA ARG A 16 -9.80 -6.63 -5.79
C ARG A 16 -9.83 -5.77 -7.06
N LYS A 17 -10.97 -5.13 -7.35
CA LYS A 17 -11.12 -4.22 -8.49
C LYS A 17 -10.23 -2.98 -8.32
N ALA A 18 -10.19 -2.39 -7.14
CA ALA A 18 -9.31 -1.27 -6.81
C ALA A 18 -7.83 -1.64 -7.01
N ARG A 19 -7.37 -2.78 -6.47
CA ARG A 19 -6.00 -3.27 -6.68
C ARG A 19 -5.67 -3.45 -8.16
N ARG A 20 -6.58 -4.01 -8.96
CA ARG A 20 -6.35 -4.18 -10.40
C ARG A 20 -6.15 -2.83 -11.09
N ARG A 21 -7.00 -1.84 -10.79
CA ARG A 21 -6.88 -0.47 -11.31
C ARG A 21 -5.59 0.20 -10.88
N PHE A 22 -5.19 0.05 -9.61
CA PHE A 22 -3.91 0.55 -9.10
C PHE A 22 -2.69 -0.05 -9.83
N ILE A 23 -2.64 -1.38 -9.98
CA ILE A 23 -1.52 -2.01 -10.68
C ILE A 23 -1.49 -1.57 -12.16
N ALA A 24 -2.66 -1.38 -12.79
CA ALA A 24 -2.73 -0.84 -14.14
C ALA A 24 -2.23 0.60 -14.22
N SER A 25 -2.57 1.47 -13.25
CA SER A 25 -2.11 2.87 -13.24
C SER A 25 -0.61 3.04 -13.02
N LYS A 26 0.07 2.04 -12.44
CA LYS A 26 1.53 2.02 -12.29
C LYS A 26 2.26 1.52 -13.53
N ARG A 27 1.63 0.64 -14.32
CA ARG A 27 2.19 0.13 -15.58
C ARG A 27 2.23 1.28 -16.60
N GLY A 28 3.42 1.82 -16.84
CA GLY A 28 3.65 2.94 -17.76
C GLY A 28 4.13 4.23 -17.10
N THR A 29 4.02 4.35 -15.77
CA THR A 29 4.50 5.53 -15.01
C THR A 29 5.74 5.23 -14.18
N VAL A 30 5.95 3.97 -13.79
CA VAL A 30 7.13 3.54 -13.03
C VAL A 30 7.78 2.32 -13.66
N LYS A 31 9.05 2.07 -13.33
CA LYS A 31 9.78 0.87 -13.76
C LYS A 31 9.03 -0.41 -13.36
N ASP A 32 9.16 -1.46 -14.18
CA ASP A 32 8.50 -2.76 -13.92
C ASP A 32 8.93 -3.40 -12.61
N SER A 33 10.18 -3.18 -12.18
CA SER A 33 10.70 -3.61 -10.87
C SER A 33 9.91 -2.97 -9.72
N THR A 34 9.65 -1.67 -9.80
CA THR A 34 8.83 -0.93 -8.82
C THR A 34 7.39 -1.43 -8.78
N THR A 35 6.79 -1.70 -9.95
CA THR A 35 5.44 -2.28 -10.02
C THR A 35 5.38 -3.64 -9.33
N ARG A 36 6.45 -4.46 -9.45
CA ARG A 36 6.52 -5.77 -8.77
C ARG A 36 6.52 -5.64 -7.24
N ALA A 37 7.19 -4.62 -6.69
CA ALA A 37 7.26 -4.39 -5.25
C ALA A 37 5.88 -4.19 -4.61
N TYR A 38 4.94 -3.57 -5.34
CA TYR A 38 3.56 -3.38 -4.86
C TYR A 38 2.67 -4.61 -4.96
N LYS A 39 2.96 -5.55 -5.88
CA LYS A 39 2.03 -6.65 -6.22
C LYS A 39 1.72 -7.53 -5.02
N TYR A 40 2.75 -7.82 -4.22
CA TYR A 40 2.65 -8.78 -3.12
C TYR A 40 1.93 -8.18 -1.89
N PRO A 41 2.35 -7.02 -1.34
CA PRO A 41 1.65 -6.42 -0.18
C PRO A 41 0.18 -6.10 -0.47
N THR A 42 -0.12 -5.56 -1.65
CA THR A 42 -1.51 -5.27 -2.04
C THR A 42 -2.33 -6.53 -2.27
N LYS A 43 -1.74 -7.62 -2.76
CA LYS A 43 -2.44 -8.91 -2.88
C LYS A 43 -2.81 -9.44 -1.50
N SER A 44 -1.84 -9.48 -0.59
CA SER A 44 -2.06 -9.93 0.79
C SER A 44 -3.15 -9.10 1.47
N PHE A 45 -3.13 -7.78 1.31
CA PHE A 45 -4.15 -6.89 1.87
C PHE A 45 -5.56 -7.16 1.28
N VAL A 46 -5.67 -7.33 -0.04
CA VAL A 46 -6.97 -7.65 -0.66
C VAL A 46 -7.51 -9.01 -0.20
N GLN A 47 -6.65 -10.03 -0.11
CA GLN A 47 -7.06 -11.34 0.41
C GLN A 47 -7.57 -11.21 1.85
N PHE A 48 -6.85 -10.48 2.68
CA PHE A 48 -7.26 -10.19 4.05
C PHE A 48 -8.63 -9.46 4.14
N CYS A 49 -8.89 -8.51 3.23
CA CYS A 49 -10.20 -7.86 3.15
C CYS A 49 -11.31 -8.87 2.81
N GLU A 50 -11.08 -9.70 1.79
CA GLU A 50 -12.03 -10.72 1.34
C GLU A 50 -12.33 -11.75 2.43
N ASP A 51 -11.29 -12.21 3.16
CA ASP A 51 -11.43 -13.16 4.27
C ASP A 51 -12.25 -12.60 5.44
N ARG A 52 -12.41 -11.27 5.51
CA ARG A 52 -13.18 -10.56 6.55
C ARG A 52 -14.51 -10.00 6.06
N GLY A 53 -14.90 -10.32 4.83
CA GLY A 53 -16.16 -9.86 4.26
C GLY A 53 -16.18 -8.37 3.93
N VAL A 54 -15.02 -7.75 3.70
CA VAL A 54 -14.94 -6.38 3.18
C VAL A 54 -15.22 -6.42 1.68
N GLU A 55 -16.40 -5.99 1.27
CA GLU A 55 -16.90 -6.13 -0.09
C GLU A 55 -16.60 -4.91 -0.94
N THR A 56 -16.60 -3.72 -0.33
CA THR A 56 -16.40 -2.44 -1.00
C THR A 56 -15.15 -1.73 -0.46
N THR A 57 -14.64 -0.73 -1.17
CA THR A 57 -13.48 0.05 -0.69
C THR A 57 -13.86 1.04 0.40
N GLY A 58 -15.11 1.51 0.44
CA GLY A 58 -15.59 2.43 1.50
C GLY A 58 -15.45 1.85 2.92
N GLU A 59 -15.51 0.53 3.06
CA GLU A 59 -15.27 -0.18 4.33
C GLU A 59 -13.79 -0.17 4.77
N ILE A 60 -12.86 0.21 3.90
CA ILE A 60 -11.42 0.22 4.18
C ILE A 60 -11.06 1.47 5.00
N GLY A 61 -11.20 1.36 6.31
CA GLY A 61 -10.72 2.35 7.27
C GLY A 61 -9.40 1.99 7.96
N GLY A 62 -8.96 2.87 8.85
CA GLY A 62 -7.77 2.65 9.68
C GLY A 62 -7.83 1.36 10.52
N HIS A 63 -9.02 0.90 10.91
CA HIS A 63 -9.20 -0.35 11.64
C HIS A 63 -8.84 -1.58 10.79
N VAL A 64 -9.29 -1.63 9.53
CA VAL A 64 -8.99 -2.73 8.59
C VAL A 64 -7.50 -2.79 8.32
N ILE A 65 -6.89 -1.63 7.98
CA ILE A 65 -5.46 -1.52 7.71
C ILE A 65 -4.62 -1.90 8.94
N GLY A 66 -4.99 -1.39 10.11
CA GLY A 66 -4.32 -1.71 11.37
C GLY A 66 -4.41 -3.19 11.72
N SER A 67 -5.54 -3.83 11.42
CA SER A 67 -5.72 -5.26 11.64
C SER A 67 -4.86 -6.11 10.69
N TRP A 68 -4.79 -5.76 9.40
CA TRP A 68 -3.90 -6.42 8.45
C TRP A 68 -2.44 -6.31 8.90
N LYS A 69 -2.02 -5.11 9.35
CA LYS A 69 -0.67 -4.88 9.86
C LYS A 69 -0.34 -5.80 11.04
N ARG A 70 -1.26 -5.97 12.00
CA ARG A 70 -1.06 -6.86 13.16
C ARG A 70 -0.94 -8.33 12.75
N GLU A 71 -1.71 -8.76 11.76
CA GLU A 71 -1.63 -10.12 11.23
C GLU A 71 -0.30 -10.34 10.51
N ARG A 72 0.04 -9.41 9.62
CA ARG A 72 1.29 -9.43 8.86
C ARG A 72 2.52 -9.43 9.77
N GLN A 73 2.48 -8.73 10.90
CA GLN A 73 3.56 -8.70 11.88
C GLN A 73 3.90 -10.08 12.46
N ARG A 74 2.94 -11.02 12.49
CA ARG A 74 3.17 -12.39 12.95
C ARG A 74 3.73 -13.31 11.85
N GLU A 75 3.70 -12.88 10.60
CA GLU A 75 4.04 -13.70 9.44
C GLU A 75 5.41 -13.40 8.84
N VAL A 76 5.95 -12.19 9.08
CA VAL A 76 7.19 -11.74 8.43
C VAL A 76 8.12 -11.02 9.38
N ALA A 77 9.40 -10.99 9.00
CA ALA A 77 10.43 -10.23 9.69
C ALA A 77 10.11 -8.72 9.74
N PRO A 78 10.62 -7.97 10.74
CA PRO A 78 10.33 -6.55 10.92
C PRO A 78 10.64 -5.68 9.68
N VAL A 79 11.76 -5.92 8.99
CA VAL A 79 12.12 -5.18 7.77
C VAL A 79 11.13 -5.44 6.63
N THR A 80 10.68 -6.69 6.47
CA THR A 80 9.68 -7.07 5.48
C THR A 80 8.32 -6.46 5.82
N LEU A 81 7.94 -6.43 7.09
CA LEU A 81 6.72 -5.75 7.55
C LEU A 81 6.78 -4.26 7.19
N GLN A 82 7.88 -3.59 7.52
CA GLN A 82 8.05 -2.16 7.22
C GLN A 82 7.88 -1.90 5.72
N ASN A 83 8.55 -2.68 4.86
CA ASN A 83 8.41 -2.56 3.41
C ASN A 83 6.99 -2.84 2.91
N ASN A 84 6.33 -3.88 3.46
CA ASN A 84 4.94 -4.18 3.11
C ASN A 84 4.01 -3.01 3.46
N VAL A 85 4.15 -2.40 4.64
CA VAL A 85 3.32 -1.25 5.05
C VAL A 85 3.61 -0.05 4.15
N LYS A 86 4.87 0.25 3.85
CA LYS A 86 5.23 1.37 2.95
C LYS A 86 4.62 1.19 1.54
N HIS A 87 4.72 -0.01 0.97
CA HIS A 87 4.11 -0.33 -0.33
C HIS A 87 2.58 -0.28 -0.28
N LEU A 88 1.95 -0.78 0.79
CA LEU A 88 0.51 -0.69 0.96
C LEU A 88 0.06 0.78 1.04
N LEU A 89 0.84 1.64 1.71
CA LEU A 89 0.52 3.06 1.83
C LEU A 89 0.42 3.77 0.47
N VAL A 90 1.25 3.36 -0.50
CA VAL A 90 1.15 3.87 -1.89
C VAL A 90 -0.17 3.47 -2.55
N PHE A 91 -0.68 2.26 -2.25
CA PHE A 91 -1.99 1.83 -2.71
C PHE A 91 -3.12 2.60 -2.02
N VAL A 92 -3.06 2.78 -0.70
CA VAL A 92 -4.06 3.53 0.09
C VAL A 92 -4.15 4.98 -0.39
N ARG A 93 -3.02 5.67 -0.55
CA ARG A 93 -2.97 7.03 -1.10
C ARG A 93 -3.55 7.12 -2.52
N TRP A 94 -3.32 6.10 -3.34
CA TRP A 94 -3.93 6.03 -4.65
C TRP A 94 -5.45 5.86 -4.56
N CYS A 95 -5.96 5.02 -3.66
CA CYS A 95 -7.39 4.89 -3.41
C CYS A 95 -8.02 6.22 -2.96
N GLU A 96 -7.38 6.97 -2.06
CA GLU A 96 -7.84 8.31 -1.65
C GLU A 96 -7.91 9.26 -2.85
N SER A 97 -6.86 9.29 -3.69
CA SER A 97 -6.84 10.17 -4.86
C SER A 97 -7.89 9.83 -5.93
N MET A 98 -8.48 8.63 -5.83
CA MET A 98 -9.52 8.14 -6.72
C MET A 98 -10.90 8.12 -6.03
N GLU A 99 -11.02 8.73 -4.84
CA GLU A 99 -12.25 8.80 -4.04
C GLU A 99 -12.82 7.41 -3.69
N LEU A 100 -11.95 6.40 -3.60
CA LEU A 100 -12.36 5.02 -3.29
C LEU A 100 -12.43 4.75 -1.78
N ILE A 101 -11.80 5.60 -0.97
CA ILE A 101 -11.77 5.53 0.49
C ILE A 101 -11.77 6.94 1.08
N ASP A 102 -12.10 7.06 2.36
CA ASP A 102 -12.08 8.32 3.09
C ASP A 102 -10.74 9.04 3.01
N TYR A 103 -10.81 10.35 2.76
CA TYR A 103 -9.64 11.23 2.74
C TYR A 103 -8.92 11.27 4.11
N GLY A 104 -7.59 11.21 4.07
CA GLY A 104 -6.73 11.23 5.25
C GLY A 104 -6.68 9.88 5.99
N THR A 105 -7.16 8.80 5.37
CA THR A 105 -6.93 7.42 5.83
C THR A 105 -5.46 7.06 5.80
N ALA A 106 -4.73 7.41 4.73
CA ALA A 106 -3.30 7.11 4.59
C ALA A 106 -2.47 7.77 5.69
N ASP A 107 -2.76 9.02 6.03
CA ASP A 107 -1.98 9.77 7.03
C ASP A 107 -2.11 9.20 8.44
N ARG A 108 -3.21 8.49 8.72
CA ARG A 108 -3.42 7.78 9.99
C ARG A 108 -2.67 6.45 10.07
N VAL A 109 -2.15 5.93 8.96
CA VAL A 109 -1.42 4.65 8.92
C VAL A 109 0.02 4.84 9.37
N LYS A 110 0.35 4.32 10.55
CA LYS A 110 1.72 4.36 11.09
C LYS A 110 2.59 3.24 10.52
N VAL A 111 3.67 3.60 9.84
CA VAL A 111 4.74 2.68 9.44
C VAL A 111 5.53 2.23 10.68
N PRO A 112 5.83 0.93 10.86
CA PRO A 112 6.71 0.47 11.94
C PRO A 112 8.08 1.13 11.88
N ASP A 113 8.57 1.60 13.02
CA ASP A 113 9.98 1.93 13.18
C ASP A 113 10.78 0.64 13.45
N ILE A 114 11.93 0.49 12.81
CA ILE A 114 12.82 -0.65 13.00
C ILE A 114 14.21 -0.11 13.31
N SER A 115 14.79 -0.60 14.41
CA SER A 115 16.15 -0.23 14.78
C SER A 115 17.16 -0.71 13.72
N LYS A 116 18.33 -0.07 13.63
CA LYS A 116 19.40 -0.49 12.69
C LYS A 116 19.77 -1.97 12.82
N LYS A 117 19.72 -2.54 14.03
CA LYS A 117 19.97 -3.97 14.26
C LYS A 117 18.91 -4.87 13.64
N GLN A 118 17.65 -4.44 13.60
CA GLN A 118 16.54 -5.16 12.98
C GLN A 118 16.49 -4.99 11.44
N GLN A 119 17.28 -4.08 10.88
CA GLN A 119 17.48 -3.96 9.43
C GLN A 119 18.44 -5.03 8.90
N VAL A 120 19.32 -5.57 9.75
CA VAL A 120 20.23 -6.66 9.40
C VAL A 120 19.50 -7.97 9.70
N SER A 121 19.28 -8.78 8.67
CA SER A 121 18.63 -10.08 8.84
C SER A 121 19.59 -11.05 9.54
N ASP A 122 19.42 -11.28 10.84
CA ASP A 122 20.14 -12.32 11.58
C ASP A 122 19.64 -13.74 11.23
N GLU A 123 18.51 -13.85 10.53
CA GLU A 123 18.03 -15.12 10.00
C GLU A 123 18.62 -15.38 8.60
N THR A 124 19.42 -16.44 8.55
CA THR A 124 19.94 -17.07 7.34
C THR A 124 18.81 -17.29 6.33
N VAL A 125 18.90 -16.57 5.21
CA VAL A 125 18.31 -16.83 3.89
C VAL A 125 17.36 -18.04 3.84
N ARG A 126 16.05 -17.80 4.02
CA ARG A 126 15.05 -18.63 3.32
C ARG A 126 15.16 -18.27 1.84
N VAL A 127 15.81 -19.17 1.11
CA VAL A 127 16.12 -19.09 -0.32
C VAL A 127 14.86 -18.68 -1.11
N GLY A 128 14.87 -17.46 -1.66
CA GLY A 128 13.89 -17.02 -2.65
C GLY A 128 13.47 -15.53 -2.67
N GLN A 129 13.80 -14.70 -1.68
CA GLN A 129 13.18 -13.35 -1.57
C GLN A 129 14.15 -12.16 -1.37
N ALA A 130 15.44 -12.30 -1.65
CA ALA A 130 16.46 -11.40 -1.09
C ALA A 130 16.89 -10.16 -1.91
N GLU A 131 16.36 -9.89 -3.12
CA GLU A 131 17.02 -8.87 -3.98
C GLU A 131 16.33 -7.49 -4.12
N ASN A 132 15.18 -7.22 -3.49
CA ASN A 132 14.44 -5.97 -3.77
C ASN A 132 14.42 -4.91 -2.66
N VAL A 133 15.13 -5.13 -1.54
CA VAL A 133 15.06 -4.20 -0.40
C VAL A 133 15.93 -2.95 -0.59
N LEU A 134 17.07 -3.06 -1.30
CA LEU A 134 18.03 -1.97 -1.39
C LEU A 134 17.68 -0.86 -2.41
N HIS A 135 16.75 -1.10 -3.34
CA HIS A 135 16.33 -0.06 -4.31
C HIS A 135 15.19 0.84 -3.79
N TYR A 136 14.48 0.41 -2.74
CA TYR A 136 13.30 1.11 -2.24
C TYR A 136 13.66 2.37 -1.42
N LEU A 137 14.80 2.34 -0.72
CA LEU A 137 15.24 3.46 0.12
C LEU A 137 15.84 4.62 -0.68
N ASP A 138 16.31 4.38 -1.91
CA ASP A 138 16.89 5.42 -2.78
C ASP A 138 15.84 6.10 -3.68
N THR A 139 14.67 5.47 -3.88
CA THR A 139 13.67 5.92 -4.87
C THR A 139 12.49 6.70 -4.27
N TYR A 140 12.24 6.60 -2.95
CA TYR A 140 11.05 7.20 -2.30
C TYR A 140 11.33 8.37 -1.34
N GLU A 141 12.59 8.79 -1.21
CA GLU A 141 13.02 10.06 -0.57
C GLU A 141 13.44 11.11 -1.62
N TYR A 142 13.00 10.95 -2.87
CA TYR A 142 13.17 11.98 -3.90
C TYR A 142 11.82 12.23 -4.59
N ALA A 143 11.24 13.39 -4.32
CA ALA A 143 10.03 13.92 -4.96
C ALA A 143 8.67 13.29 -4.59
N SER A 144 8.25 13.42 -3.32
CA SER A 144 6.82 13.68 -3.07
C SER A 144 6.52 15.15 -3.39
N ARG A 145 5.29 15.45 -3.80
CA ARG A 145 4.86 16.70 -4.46
C ARG A 145 5.00 17.98 -3.60
N GLU A 146 5.38 17.86 -2.33
CA GLU A 146 5.82 19.00 -1.50
C GLU A 146 7.24 19.49 -1.83
N HIS A 147 8.08 18.65 -2.45
CA HIS A 147 9.47 19.00 -2.80
C HIS A 147 9.60 19.81 -4.11
N ALA A 148 8.59 19.77 -4.99
CA ALA A 148 8.59 20.57 -6.22
C ALA A 148 8.16 22.03 -5.98
N LEU A 149 7.44 22.31 -4.88
CA LEU A 149 7.01 23.66 -4.52
C LEU A 149 8.10 24.46 -3.79
N PHE A 150 9.05 23.80 -3.14
CA PHE A 150 10.12 24.46 -2.37
C PHE A 150 11.41 24.74 -3.16
N LYS A 151 11.50 24.34 -4.44
CA LYS A 151 12.71 24.53 -5.27
C LYS A 151 12.61 25.71 -6.25
N LEU A 152 11.56 26.51 -6.13
CA LEU A 152 11.32 27.74 -6.90
C LEU A 152 11.04 28.96 -6.00
N MET A 153 11.36 28.84 -4.71
CA MET A 153 11.80 29.97 -3.87
C MET A 153 13.29 29.79 -3.61
#